data_AF-A0A1I5IXE5-F1
#
_entry.id   AF-A0A1I5IXE5-F1
#
_cell.length_a   1.000
_cell.length_b   1.000
_cell.length_c   1.000
_cell.angle_alpha   90.00
_cell.angle_beta   90.00
_cell.angle_gamma   90.00
#
_symmetry.space_group_name_H-M   'P 1'
#
loop_
_entity.id
_entity.type
_entity.pdbx_description
1 polymer ?
#
loop_
_entity_poly.entity_id
_entity_poly.type
_entity_poly.pdbx_seq_one_letter_code
_entity_poly.pdbx_strand_id
1 'polypeptide(L)'
;MEIFYHGTSVLFKKFDIAHALEGDGKAKFGFGTYVTESYTSAAHYAYNKKRPENKDYYVYTLEIPDMTEDNYLFSCRPVHPSIIGRTEKVLGEQIPAEATTVGKYFRKYVGNRLTGKEGTVKKLIGSADLDSEKAAAKFFSEIGLEYFAWPQAQTNPDGLTNRVVLNIDKIRIVRIDKVELDPKKFQLVEGSPKEIPFDSF
;
A
#
# COMPACT_ATOMS: atom_id res chain seq x y z
N MET A 1 -8.81 -11.90 9.81
CA MET A 1 -9.00 -10.64 9.07
C MET A 1 -8.63 -9.50 10.00
N GLU A 2 -7.89 -8.51 9.50
CA GLU A 2 -7.46 -7.33 10.25
C GLU A 2 -8.26 -6.09 9.81
N ILE A 3 -8.43 -5.14 10.73
CA ILE A 3 -9.10 -3.86 10.45
C ILE A 3 -8.08 -2.79 10.08
N PHE A 4 -8.31 -2.15 8.93
CA PHE A 4 -7.49 -1.10 8.37
C PHE A 4 -8.34 0.05 7.84
N TYR A 5 -7.70 1.20 7.58
CA TYR A 5 -8.37 2.40 7.11
C TYR A 5 -7.79 2.91 5.79
N HIS A 6 -8.67 3.40 4.92
CA HIS A 6 -8.30 4.08 3.68
C HIS A 6 -8.98 5.45 3.60
N GLY A 7 -8.19 6.48 3.33
CA GLY A 7 -8.66 7.85 3.15
C GLY A 7 -8.75 8.25 1.69
N THR A 8 -9.84 8.89 1.31
CA THR A 8 -10.03 9.40 -0.06
C THR A 8 -11.01 10.57 -0.08
N SER A 9 -10.92 11.41 -1.11
CA SER A 9 -11.90 12.46 -1.37
C SER A 9 -13.04 12.00 -2.29
N VAL A 10 -13.12 10.70 -2.61
CA VAL A 10 -14.12 10.14 -3.53
C VAL A 10 -14.96 9.08 -2.81
N LEU A 11 -16.28 9.17 -2.97
CA LEU A 11 -17.22 8.17 -2.50
C LEU A 11 -17.39 7.06 -3.56
N PHE A 12 -17.24 5.80 -3.16
CA PHE A 12 -17.33 4.62 -4.03
C PHE A 12 -17.79 3.38 -3.26
N LYS A 13 -18.37 2.42 -3.98
CA LYS A 13 -18.86 1.14 -3.40
C LYS A 13 -17.82 0.02 -3.40
N LYS A 14 -16.80 0.14 -4.25
CA LYS A 14 -15.75 -0.86 -4.41
C LYS A 14 -14.45 -0.17 -4.83
N PHE A 15 -13.32 -0.77 -4.43
CA PHE A 15 -12.03 -0.37 -4.97
C PHE A 15 -11.95 -0.71 -6.46
N ASP A 16 -11.30 0.17 -7.20
CA ASP A 16 -10.99 -0.05 -8.61
C ASP A 16 -9.56 0.43 -8.87
N ILE A 17 -8.71 -0.49 -9.29
CA ILE A 17 -7.30 -0.22 -9.54
C ILE A 17 -7.10 0.72 -10.74
N ALA A 18 -8.10 0.87 -11.62
CA ALA A 18 -8.06 1.82 -12.73
C ALA A 18 -7.90 3.28 -12.24
N HIS A 19 -8.39 3.58 -11.05
CA HIS A 19 -8.28 4.90 -10.41
C HIS A 19 -7.04 5.06 -9.52
N ALA A 20 -6.12 4.09 -9.52
CA ALA A 20 -4.88 4.19 -8.77
C ALA A 20 -4.06 5.41 -9.23
N LEU A 21 -3.53 6.18 -8.27
CA LEU A 21 -2.72 7.40 -8.48
C LEU A 21 -3.48 8.65 -8.96
N GLU A 22 -4.81 8.64 -9.03
CA GLU A 22 -5.59 9.86 -9.26
C GLU A 22 -5.55 10.83 -8.07
N GLY A 23 -5.30 10.32 -6.86
CA GLY A 23 -5.06 11.14 -5.66
C GLY A 23 -3.67 11.80 -5.64
N ASP A 24 -3.32 12.38 -4.50
CA ASP A 24 -2.00 12.99 -4.26
C ASP A 24 -0.88 11.98 -4.01
N GLY A 25 -1.26 10.72 -3.74
CA GLY A 25 -0.34 9.63 -3.45
C GLY A 25 0.60 9.32 -4.61
N LYS A 26 1.83 8.93 -4.26
CA LYS A 26 2.80 8.33 -5.19
C LYS A 26 2.97 6.85 -4.84
N ALA A 27 3.30 6.02 -5.83
CA ALA A 27 3.65 4.60 -5.66
C ALA A 27 5.03 4.40 -4.95
N LYS A 28 5.30 5.16 -3.88
CA LYS A 28 6.59 5.19 -3.16
C LYS A 28 6.92 3.86 -2.48
N PHE A 29 5.89 3.18 -1.97
CA PHE A 29 5.99 1.93 -1.22
C PHE A 29 5.39 0.74 -1.97
N GLY A 30 4.91 0.96 -3.19
CA GLY A 30 4.52 -0.07 -4.14
C GLY A 30 3.32 0.37 -4.94
N PHE A 31 2.82 -0.55 -5.75
CA PHE A 31 1.59 -0.37 -6.48
C PHE A 31 0.49 -1.24 -5.87
N GLY A 32 -0.70 -0.67 -5.67
CA GLY A 32 -1.84 -1.33 -5.03
C GLY A 32 -2.65 -0.35 -4.17
N THR A 33 -3.50 -0.88 -3.29
CA THR A 33 -4.39 -0.07 -2.44
C THR A 33 -3.70 0.26 -1.12
N TYR A 34 -3.52 1.55 -0.84
CA TYR A 34 -2.85 2.02 0.37
C TYR A 34 -3.81 2.07 1.55
N VAL A 35 -3.41 1.46 2.66
CA VAL A 35 -4.18 1.39 3.90
C VAL A 35 -3.28 1.63 5.11
N THR A 36 -3.88 2.04 6.23
CA THR A 36 -3.18 2.32 7.49
C THR A 36 -3.95 1.80 8.69
N GLU A 37 -3.25 1.40 9.76
CA GLU A 37 -3.88 1.06 11.04
C GLU A 37 -4.44 2.31 11.76
N SER A 38 -4.04 3.52 11.35
CA SER A 38 -4.43 4.77 11.98
C SER A 38 -5.58 5.45 11.25
N TYR A 39 -6.78 5.45 11.85
CA TYR A 39 -7.95 6.17 11.33
C TYR A 39 -7.64 7.65 11.06
N THR A 40 -6.96 8.32 12.00
CA THR A 40 -6.59 9.74 11.87
C THR A 40 -5.62 9.99 10.73
N SER A 41 -4.72 9.05 10.44
CA SER A 41 -3.84 9.13 9.26
C SER A 41 -4.61 8.91 7.98
N ALA A 42 -5.56 7.97 7.94
CA ALA A 42 -6.44 7.80 6.81
C ALA A 42 -7.23 9.09 6.53
N ALA A 43 -7.84 9.71 7.55
CA ALA A 43 -8.52 10.99 7.40
C ALA A 43 -7.59 12.08 6.81
N HIS A 44 -6.35 12.17 7.28
CA HIS A 44 -5.36 13.10 6.72
C HIS A 44 -5.07 12.81 5.23
N TYR A 45 -4.98 11.54 4.85
CA TYR A 45 -4.76 11.12 3.46
C TYR A 45 -5.98 11.31 2.54
N ALA A 46 -7.17 11.55 3.09
CA ALA A 46 -8.35 11.86 2.29
C ALA A 46 -8.26 13.22 1.59
N TYR A 47 -7.42 14.13 2.09
CA TYR A 47 -7.17 15.40 1.42
C TYR A 47 -6.45 15.21 0.08
N ASN A 48 -6.93 15.92 -0.95
CA ASN A 48 -6.39 15.85 -2.31
C ASN A 48 -6.16 17.26 -2.89
N LYS A 49 -4.90 17.70 -2.94
CA LYS A 49 -4.46 18.99 -3.49
C LYS A 49 -4.76 19.15 -4.96
N LYS A 50 -4.92 18.06 -5.72
CA LYS A 50 -5.34 18.11 -7.13
C LYS A 50 -6.83 18.43 -7.31
N ARG A 51 -7.63 18.39 -6.23
CA ARG A 51 -9.06 18.71 -6.21
C ARG A 51 -9.39 19.68 -5.06
N PRO A 52 -8.81 20.89 -5.06
CA PRO A 52 -8.94 21.84 -3.94
C PRO A 52 -10.37 22.33 -3.69
N GLU A 53 -11.24 22.22 -4.69
CA GLU A 53 -12.67 22.52 -4.61
C GLU A 53 -13.46 21.44 -3.86
N ASN A 54 -12.95 20.21 -3.82
CA ASN A 54 -13.61 19.11 -3.16
C ASN A 54 -13.41 19.22 -1.65
N LYS A 55 -14.53 19.29 -0.91
CA LYS A 55 -14.55 19.37 0.55
C LYS A 55 -15.13 18.13 1.21
N ASP A 56 -15.46 17.13 0.40
CA ASP A 56 -15.95 15.85 0.87
C ASP A 56 -14.78 14.88 1.05
N TYR A 57 -14.63 14.41 2.29
CA TYR A 57 -13.57 13.49 2.68
C TYR A 57 -14.18 12.27 3.32
N TYR A 58 -13.63 11.12 3.01
CA TYR A 58 -14.15 9.84 3.43
C TYR A 58 -13.04 8.98 4.03
N VAL A 59 -13.38 8.28 5.11
CA VAL A 59 -12.55 7.22 5.68
C VAL A 59 -13.32 5.92 5.56
N TYR A 60 -12.70 4.96 4.89
CA TYR A 60 -13.22 3.61 4.74
C TYR A 60 -12.59 2.75 5.82
N THR A 61 -13.41 2.06 6.60
CA THR A 61 -12.98 0.94 7.44
C THR A 61 -13.04 -0.32 6.61
N LEU A 62 -11.95 -1.06 6.60
CA LEU A 62 -11.71 -2.19 5.73
C LEU A 62 -11.38 -3.42 6.57
N GLU A 63 -11.87 -4.57 6.14
CA GLU A 63 -11.28 -5.85 6.49
C GLU A 63 -10.34 -6.31 5.38
N ILE A 64 -9.14 -6.72 5.77
CA ILE A 64 -8.12 -7.28 4.89
C ILE A 64 -7.61 -8.62 5.48
N PRO A 65 -6.99 -9.51 4.68
CA PRO A 65 -6.38 -10.75 5.18
C PRO A 65 -5.43 -10.55 6.35
N ASP A 66 -5.23 -11.55 7.19
CA ASP A 66 -4.22 -11.47 8.25
C ASP A 66 -2.81 -11.46 7.63
N MET A 67 -1.93 -10.65 8.19
CA MET A 67 -0.50 -10.69 7.86
C MET A 67 0.16 -11.88 8.56
N THR A 68 0.71 -12.80 7.78
CA THR A 68 1.51 -13.94 8.26
C THR A 68 2.99 -13.67 7.99
N GLU A 69 3.90 -14.42 8.59
CA GLU A 69 5.36 -14.20 8.47
C GLU A 69 5.89 -14.19 7.03
N ASP A 70 5.15 -14.79 6.09
CA ASP A 70 5.60 -14.97 4.72
C ASP A 70 4.63 -14.48 3.63
N ASN A 71 3.60 -13.71 3.97
CA ASN A 71 2.70 -13.11 2.97
C ASN A 71 2.93 -11.61 2.75
N TYR A 72 4.07 -11.06 3.17
CA TYR A 72 4.38 -9.65 2.98
C TYR A 72 5.87 -9.35 2.78
N LEU A 73 6.16 -8.19 2.20
CA LEU A 73 7.49 -7.57 2.24
C LEU A 73 7.47 -6.35 3.16
N PHE A 74 8.26 -6.36 4.23
CA PHE A 74 8.46 -5.17 5.05
C PHE A 74 9.60 -4.30 4.51
N SER A 75 9.35 -3.00 4.35
CA SER A 75 10.29 -2.11 3.67
C SER A 75 11.69 -2.00 4.31
N CYS A 76 11.80 -2.22 5.63
CA CYS A 76 13.03 -2.07 6.39
C CYS A 76 13.43 -3.32 7.19
N ARG A 77 12.83 -4.48 6.90
CA ARG A 77 13.24 -5.77 7.50
C ARG A 77 13.68 -6.76 6.42
N PRO A 78 14.52 -7.75 6.77
CA PRO A 78 14.92 -8.82 5.86
C PRO A 78 13.73 -9.56 5.25
N VAL A 79 13.90 -10.05 4.03
CA VAL A 79 12.88 -10.83 3.35
C VAL A 79 12.84 -12.25 3.89
N HIS A 80 11.63 -12.77 4.15
CA HIS A 80 11.46 -14.13 4.64
C HIS A 80 12.00 -15.16 3.62
N PRO A 81 12.75 -16.20 4.03
CA PRO A 81 13.36 -17.16 3.11
C PRO A 81 12.37 -17.87 2.17
N SER A 82 11.14 -18.14 2.63
CA SER A 82 10.11 -18.77 1.77
C SER A 82 9.67 -17.87 0.61
N ILE A 83 9.70 -16.54 0.80
CA ILE A 83 9.40 -15.57 -0.26
C ILE A 83 10.54 -15.55 -1.28
N ILE A 84 11.79 -15.57 -0.80
CA ILE A 84 12.98 -15.66 -1.66
C ILE A 84 12.92 -16.92 -2.51
N GLY A 85 12.70 -18.09 -1.89
CA GLY A 85 12.64 -19.37 -2.61
C GLY A 85 11.49 -19.44 -3.62
N ARG A 86 10.30 -18.91 -3.32
CA ARG A 86 9.20 -18.79 -4.30
C ARG A 86 9.58 -17.89 -5.47
N THR A 87 10.25 -16.78 -5.17
CA THR A 87 10.69 -15.81 -6.19
C THR A 87 11.72 -16.43 -7.13
N GLU A 88 12.78 -17.03 -6.59
CA GLU A 88 13.84 -17.70 -7.36
C GLU A 88 13.28 -18.82 -8.21
N LYS A 89 12.35 -19.62 -7.67
CA LYS A 89 11.68 -20.69 -8.42
C LYS A 89 10.94 -20.17 -9.66
N VAL A 90 10.26 -19.03 -9.55
CA VAL A 90 9.49 -18.46 -10.66
C VAL A 90 10.39 -17.74 -11.66
N LEU A 91 11.41 -17.03 -11.19
CA LEU A 91 12.35 -16.31 -12.07
C LEU A 91 13.41 -17.23 -12.70
N GLY A 92 13.66 -18.41 -12.13
CA GLY A 92 14.68 -19.34 -12.60
C GLY A 92 16.12 -18.86 -12.34
N GLU A 93 16.31 -17.86 -11.48
CA GLU A 93 17.61 -17.30 -11.11
C GLU A 93 17.70 -17.12 -9.59
N GLN A 94 18.92 -17.21 -9.04
CA GLN A 94 19.16 -16.86 -7.63
C GLN A 94 19.12 -15.34 -7.46
N ILE A 95 18.50 -14.88 -6.38
CA ILE A 95 18.45 -13.46 -6.07
C ILE A 95 19.75 -13.07 -5.34
N PRO A 96 20.42 -11.98 -5.76
CA PRO A 96 21.59 -11.48 -5.04
C PRO A 96 21.30 -11.17 -3.57
N ALA A 97 22.20 -11.59 -2.67
CA ALA A 97 22.03 -11.38 -1.23
C ALA A 97 21.79 -9.91 -0.84
N GLU A 98 22.41 -8.96 -1.55
CA GLU A 98 22.20 -7.52 -1.32
C GLU A 98 20.73 -7.11 -1.50
N ALA A 99 20.01 -7.72 -2.44
CA ALA A 99 18.61 -7.43 -2.73
C ALA A 99 17.66 -8.01 -1.67
N THR A 100 18.06 -9.05 -0.94
CA THR A 100 17.20 -9.72 0.07
C THR A 100 17.31 -9.10 1.46
N THR A 101 18.27 -8.19 1.67
CA THR A 101 18.54 -7.53 2.97
C THR A 101 17.35 -6.76 3.54
N VAL A 102 16.54 -6.13 2.68
CA VAL A 102 15.29 -5.47 3.07
C VAL A 102 14.23 -5.57 1.99
N GLY A 103 12.95 -5.68 2.39
CA GLY A 103 11.83 -5.84 1.45
C GLY A 103 11.73 -4.75 0.37
N LYS A 104 12.12 -3.50 0.66
CA LYS A 104 12.11 -2.43 -0.35
C LYS A 104 13.11 -2.69 -1.49
N TYR A 105 14.27 -3.27 -1.20
CA TYR A 105 15.30 -3.56 -2.20
C TYR A 105 14.88 -4.75 -3.03
N PHE A 106 14.37 -5.79 -2.36
CA PHE A 106 13.89 -7.00 -3.01
C PHE A 106 12.77 -6.71 -4.02
N ARG A 107 11.77 -5.94 -3.57
CA ARG A 107 10.66 -5.50 -4.43
C ARG A 107 11.15 -4.74 -5.67
N LYS A 108 12.05 -3.76 -5.49
CA LYS A 108 12.59 -2.98 -6.60
C LYS A 108 13.42 -3.81 -7.56
N TYR A 109 14.26 -4.70 -7.02
CA TYR A 109 15.06 -5.62 -7.81
C TYR A 109 14.17 -6.48 -8.71
N VAL A 110 13.20 -7.18 -8.11
CA VAL A 110 12.27 -8.05 -8.85
C VAL A 110 11.47 -7.25 -9.89
N GLY A 111 10.92 -6.10 -9.53
CA GLY A 111 10.20 -5.25 -10.47
C GLY A 111 11.05 -4.79 -11.67
N ASN A 112 12.29 -4.37 -11.41
CA ASN A 112 13.21 -3.97 -12.47
C ASN A 112 13.63 -5.16 -13.35
N ARG A 113 13.85 -6.34 -12.77
CA ARG A 113 14.17 -7.57 -13.53
C ARG A 113 13.02 -7.97 -14.45
N LEU A 114 11.79 -7.97 -13.93
CA LEU A 114 10.58 -8.31 -14.69
C LEU A 114 10.29 -7.33 -15.85
N THR A 115 10.80 -6.11 -15.76
CA THR A 115 10.68 -5.09 -16.82
C THR A 115 11.90 -5.04 -17.74
N GLY A 116 12.79 -6.06 -17.66
CA GLY A 116 13.94 -6.20 -18.55
C GLY A 116 15.07 -5.22 -18.27
N LYS A 117 15.09 -4.57 -17.10
CA LYS A 117 16.17 -3.65 -16.75
C LYS A 117 17.43 -4.41 -16.34
N GLU A 118 18.55 -3.86 -16.79
CA GLU A 118 19.87 -4.42 -16.56
C GLU A 118 20.81 -3.44 -15.83
N GLY A 119 21.84 -4.00 -15.22
CA GLY A 119 22.92 -3.29 -14.54
C GLY A 119 23.33 -3.96 -13.24
N THR A 120 24.11 -3.24 -12.44
CA THR A 120 24.55 -3.74 -11.13
C THR A 120 23.38 -3.90 -10.17
N VAL A 121 23.51 -4.81 -9.20
CA VAL A 121 22.50 -5.01 -8.14
C VAL A 121 22.16 -3.68 -7.46
N LYS A 122 23.18 -2.87 -7.15
CA LYS A 122 23.03 -1.51 -6.59
C LYS A 122 22.09 -0.61 -7.42
N LYS A 123 22.17 -0.65 -8.75
CA LYS A 123 21.28 0.11 -9.64
C LYS A 123 19.85 -0.43 -9.55
N LEU A 124 19.69 -1.74 -9.58
CA LEU A 124 18.38 -2.41 -9.58
C LEU A 124 17.65 -2.33 -8.23
N ILE A 125 18.34 -2.18 -7.11
CA ILE A 125 17.72 -1.97 -5.79
C ILE A 125 17.50 -0.48 -5.45
N GLY A 126 18.21 0.42 -6.12
CA GLY A 126 18.23 1.85 -5.80
C GLY A 126 16.91 2.54 -6.11
N SER A 127 16.40 2.35 -7.32
CA SER A 127 15.15 2.95 -7.80
C SER A 127 14.35 1.96 -8.65
N ALA A 128 13.03 2.18 -8.71
CA ALA A 128 12.12 1.49 -9.60
C ALA A 128 11.12 2.55 -10.10
N ASP A 129 10.79 2.50 -11.40
CA ASP A 129 9.72 3.33 -11.95
C ASP A 129 8.36 2.66 -11.75
N LEU A 130 7.29 3.35 -12.15
CA LEU A 130 5.94 2.87 -11.95
C LEU A 130 5.69 1.50 -12.61
N ASP A 131 6.24 1.25 -13.79
CA ASP A 131 6.05 -0.03 -14.49
C ASP A 131 6.73 -1.17 -13.73
N SER A 132 7.91 -0.91 -13.17
CA SER A 132 8.60 -1.87 -12.30
C SER A 132 7.83 -2.13 -11.00
N GLU A 133 7.23 -1.09 -10.41
CA GLU A 133 6.41 -1.21 -9.20
C GLU A 133 5.13 -2.00 -9.46
N LYS A 134 4.49 -1.80 -10.63
CA LYS A 134 3.33 -2.57 -11.08
C LYS A 134 3.69 -4.03 -11.34
N ALA A 135 4.81 -4.27 -12.03
CA ALA A 135 5.30 -5.62 -12.32
C ALA A 135 5.61 -6.38 -11.02
N ALA A 136 6.28 -5.74 -10.07
CA ALA A 136 6.52 -6.31 -8.75
C ALA A 136 5.21 -6.62 -8.01
N ALA A 137 4.28 -5.68 -7.92
CA ALA A 137 3.00 -5.89 -7.22
C ALA A 137 2.22 -7.08 -7.80
N LYS A 138 2.11 -7.15 -9.13
CA LYS A 138 1.47 -8.28 -9.83
C LYS A 138 2.16 -9.60 -9.51
N PHE A 139 3.48 -9.66 -9.67
CA PHE A 139 4.26 -10.87 -9.42
C PHE A 139 4.12 -11.35 -7.98
N PHE A 140 4.25 -10.44 -7.00
CA PHE A 140 4.20 -10.81 -5.59
C PHE A 140 2.80 -11.30 -5.20
N SER A 141 1.74 -10.68 -5.73
CA SER A 141 0.37 -11.18 -5.58
C SER A 141 0.23 -12.61 -6.13
N GLU A 142 0.77 -12.89 -7.32
CA GLU A 142 0.69 -14.21 -7.98
C GLU A 142 1.42 -15.31 -7.22
N ILE A 143 2.51 -14.99 -6.51
CA ILE A 143 3.23 -15.95 -5.67
C ILE A 143 2.70 -16.03 -4.24
N GLY A 144 1.60 -15.36 -3.93
CA GLY A 144 0.87 -15.48 -2.66
C GLY A 144 1.25 -14.47 -1.58
N LEU A 145 1.76 -13.29 -1.95
CA LEU A 145 1.87 -12.17 -1.00
C LEU A 145 0.60 -11.33 -1.04
N GLU A 146 0.21 -10.84 0.13
CA GLU A 146 -0.91 -9.93 0.31
C GLU A 146 -0.44 -8.47 0.36
N TYR A 147 0.76 -8.21 0.90
CA TYR A 147 1.17 -6.86 1.29
C TYR A 147 2.60 -6.45 0.92
N PHE A 148 2.76 -5.15 0.68
CA PHE A 148 3.97 -4.43 1.04
C PHE A 148 3.71 -3.57 2.27
N ALA A 149 4.55 -3.65 3.29
CA ALA A 149 4.32 -3.00 4.58
C ALA A 149 5.48 -2.08 5.00
N TRP A 150 5.18 -1.03 5.76
CA TRP A 150 6.18 -0.13 6.34
C TRP A 150 5.64 0.48 7.64
N PRO A 151 6.53 0.91 8.56
CA PRO A 151 6.08 1.57 9.77
C PRO A 151 5.53 2.96 9.44
N GLN A 152 4.49 3.36 10.15
CA GLN A 152 3.90 4.69 10.05
C GLN A 152 4.92 5.77 10.42
N ALA A 153 5.69 5.54 11.47
CA ALA A 153 6.79 6.39 11.89
C ALA A 153 8.12 5.65 11.71
N GLN A 154 9.03 6.19 10.89
CA GLN A 154 10.36 5.58 10.71
C GLN A 154 11.20 5.57 12.01
N THR A 155 10.88 6.48 12.94
CA THR A 155 11.48 6.55 14.28
C THR A 155 10.93 5.50 15.24
N ASN A 156 9.81 4.83 14.91
CA ASN A 156 9.23 3.76 15.69
C ASN A 156 8.84 2.58 14.77
N PRO A 157 9.82 1.75 14.35
CA PRO A 157 9.61 0.71 13.34
C PRO A 157 8.70 -0.44 13.79
N ASP A 158 8.44 -0.57 15.09
CA ASP A 158 7.57 -1.59 15.68
C ASP A 158 6.20 -1.03 16.11
N GLY A 159 5.92 0.23 15.76
CA GLY A 159 4.62 0.85 15.97
C GLY A 159 3.60 0.47 14.88
N LEU A 160 2.57 1.31 14.75
CA LEU A 160 1.54 1.15 13.72
C LEU A 160 2.17 1.09 12.32
N THR A 161 1.53 0.32 11.46
CA THR A 161 1.97 0.03 10.11
C THR A 161 1.02 0.63 9.07
N ASN A 162 1.60 0.88 7.91
CA ASN A 162 0.87 1.12 6.68
C ASN A 162 1.14 -0.05 5.74
N ARG A 163 0.18 -0.34 4.87
CA ARG A 163 0.26 -1.42 3.91
C ARG A 163 -0.18 -0.96 2.52
N VAL A 164 0.41 -1.55 1.50
CA VAL A 164 -0.15 -1.64 0.16
C VAL A 164 -0.74 -3.04 0.04
N VAL A 165 -2.06 -3.13 -0.14
CA VAL A 165 -2.74 -4.38 -0.46
C VAL A 165 -2.58 -4.66 -1.95
N LEU A 166 -2.02 -5.82 -2.29
CA LEU A 166 -1.67 -6.18 -3.66
C LEU A 166 -2.85 -6.67 -4.49
N ASN A 167 -3.85 -7.28 -3.83
CA ASN A 167 -5.07 -7.76 -4.47
C ASN A 167 -6.31 -7.07 -3.88
N ILE A 168 -6.97 -6.25 -4.70
CA ILE A 168 -8.16 -5.49 -4.29
C ILE A 168 -9.37 -6.37 -3.98
N ASP A 169 -9.45 -7.57 -4.58
CA ASP A 169 -10.58 -8.49 -4.39
C ASP A 169 -10.63 -9.08 -2.97
N LYS A 170 -9.53 -8.94 -2.23
CA LYS A 170 -9.42 -9.36 -0.83
C LYS A 170 -9.78 -8.25 0.17
N ILE A 171 -10.12 -7.06 -0.32
CA ILE A 171 -10.51 -5.94 0.52
C ILE A 171 -12.03 -5.92 0.65
N ARG A 172 -12.52 -5.96 1.89
CA ARG A 172 -13.95 -5.79 2.18
C ARG A 172 -14.18 -4.46 2.87
N ILE A 173 -14.97 -3.58 2.26
CA ILE A 173 -15.42 -2.35 2.94
C ILE A 173 -16.48 -2.74 3.97
N VAL A 174 -16.24 -2.39 5.23
CA VAL A 174 -17.17 -2.69 6.33
C VAL A 174 -17.91 -1.46 6.84
N ARG A 175 -17.35 -0.27 6.64
CA ARG A 175 -17.95 1.01 7.03
C ARG A 175 -17.34 2.15 6.24
N ILE A 176 -18.13 3.19 5.99
CA ILE A 176 -17.69 4.42 5.34
C ILE A 176 -18.11 5.58 6.24
N ASP A 177 -17.18 6.44 6.61
CA ASP A 177 -17.45 7.66 7.35
C ASP A 177 -17.14 8.88 6.48
N LYS A 178 -18.08 9.83 6.38
CA LYS A 178 -17.78 11.20 5.96
C LYS A 178 -17.09 11.92 7.12
N VAL A 179 -15.99 12.62 6.85
CA VAL A 179 -15.22 13.34 7.87
C VAL A 179 -15.00 14.80 7.48
N GLU A 180 -14.76 15.64 8.48
CA GLU A 180 -14.33 17.02 8.27
C GLU A 180 -12.83 17.13 8.59
N LEU A 181 -12.11 17.93 7.80
CA LEU A 181 -10.69 18.19 8.00
C LEU A 181 -10.46 19.67 8.32
N ASP A 182 -9.57 19.94 9.28
CA ASP A 182 -9.12 21.30 9.59
C ASP A 182 -8.50 21.93 8.33
N PRO A 183 -8.93 23.12 7.89
CA PRO A 183 -8.50 23.70 6.62
C PRO A 183 -7.03 24.18 6.61
N LYS A 184 -6.36 24.27 7.77
CA LYS A 184 -4.96 24.71 7.87
C LYS A 184 -4.00 23.53 7.91
N LYS A 185 -4.35 22.46 8.63
CA LYS A 185 -3.51 21.30 8.88
C LYS A 185 -3.98 20.03 8.16
N PHE A 186 -5.18 20.04 7.61
CA PHE A 186 -5.85 18.89 7.00
C PHE A 186 -5.87 17.68 7.94
N GLN A 187 -6.09 17.94 9.23
CA GLN A 187 -6.22 16.93 10.28
C GLN A 187 -7.70 16.69 10.56
N LEU A 188 -8.06 15.48 10.97
CA LEU A 188 -9.41 15.14 11.35
C LEU A 188 -9.96 16.11 12.42
N VAL A 189 -11.14 16.68 12.16
CA VAL A 189 -11.89 17.42 13.17
C VAL A 189 -12.54 16.40 14.12
N GLU A 190 -12.27 16.54 15.41
CA GLU A 190 -12.81 15.65 16.44
C GLU A 190 -14.35 15.66 16.44
N GLY A 191 -14.96 14.47 16.52
CA GLY A 191 -16.42 14.31 16.48
C GLY A 191 -17.06 14.50 15.10
N SER A 192 -16.30 14.81 14.05
CA SER A 192 -16.83 14.96 12.69
C SER A 192 -17.22 13.67 11.95
N PRO A 193 -16.69 12.46 12.25
CA PRO A 193 -17.07 11.25 11.53
C PRO A 193 -18.59 10.99 11.57
N LYS A 194 -19.18 10.85 10.39
CA LYS A 194 -20.59 10.48 10.20
C LYS A 194 -20.67 9.32 9.24
N GLU A 195 -21.21 8.21 9.72
CA GLU A 195 -21.36 7.00 8.91
C GLU A 195 -22.30 7.26 7.72
N ILE A 196 -21.90 6.75 6.56
CA ILE A 196 -22.68 6.76 5.33
C ILE A 196 -23.23 5.34 5.14
N PRO A 197 -24.56 5.17 5.16
CA PRO A 197 -25.17 3.87 4.84
C PRO A 197 -24.81 3.43 3.42
N PHE A 198 -24.46 2.15 3.23
CA PHE A 198 -24.07 1.63 1.91
C PHE A 198 -25.15 1.79 0.83
N ASP A 199 -26.42 1.85 1.23
CA ASP A 199 -27.56 1.98 0.33
C ASP A 199 -27.84 3.42 -0.11
N SER A 200 -27.07 4.40 0.37
CA SER A 200 -27.39 5.83 0.19
C SER A 200 -26.74 6.51 -1.02
N PHE A 201 -25.99 5.79 -1.87
CA PHE A 201 -25.28 6.33 -3.04
C PHE A 201 -25.06 5.26 -4.11
#